data_AF-D8Q1P9-F1
#
_entry.id   AF-D8Q1P9-F1
#
_cell.length_a   1.000
_cell.length_b   1.000
_cell.length_c   1.000
_cell.angle_alpha   90.00
_cell.angle_beta   90.00
_cell.angle_gamma   90.00
#
_symmetry.space_group_name_H-M   'P 1'
#
loop_
_entity.id
_entity.type
_entity.pdbx_description
1 polymer ?
#
loop_
_entity_poly.entity_id
_entity_poly.type
_entity_poly.pdbx_seq_one_letter_code
_entity_poly.pdbx_strand_id
1 'polypeptide(L)'
;IDDALNVSAGVQLSCFRMREKFDLVVMYDNSSTSFDRGSPLYVLYEAIYTTYTGPKTLKRPPMMLVGGIEAWRRDFGAAEL
;
A
#
# COMPACT_ATOMS: atom_id res chain seq x y z
N ILE A 1 0.22 -1.72 14.69
CA ILE A 1 0.24 -1.78 13.21
C ILE A 1 1.54 -1.21 12.67
N ASP A 2 1.84 0.07 12.91
CA ASP A 2 3.01 0.73 12.30
C ASP A 2 4.34 0.02 12.58
N ASP A 3 4.56 -0.50 13.79
CA ASP A 3 5.79 -1.23 14.11
C ASP A 3 5.75 -2.71 13.69
N ALA A 4 4.55 -3.27 13.51
CA ALA A 4 4.35 -4.67 13.12
C ALA A 4 4.46 -4.90 11.60
N LEU A 5 4.20 -3.86 10.81
CA LEU A 5 4.35 -3.86 9.34
C LEU A 5 5.67 -3.23 8.89
N ASN A 6 6.64 -3.11 9.80
CA ASN A 6 7.94 -2.53 9.52
C ASN A 6 8.84 -3.54 8.78
N VAL A 7 8.87 -3.47 7.45
CA VAL A 7 9.74 -4.30 6.60
C VAL A 7 10.93 -3.50 6.03
N SER A 8 10.88 -2.17 6.12
CA SER A 8 11.92 -1.29 5.54
C SER A 8 12.28 -0.13 6.47
N ALA A 9 13.58 0.05 6.69
CA ALA A 9 14.09 1.15 7.49
C ALA A 9 14.08 2.48 6.72
N GLY A 10 14.02 3.59 7.45
CA GLY A 10 14.22 4.93 6.91
C GLY A 10 12.95 5.57 6.34
N VAL A 11 13.04 6.10 5.12
CA VAL A 11 12.02 7.00 4.51
C VAL A 11 10.67 6.32 4.35
N GLN A 12 10.64 5.03 3.99
CA GLN A 12 9.40 4.29 3.73
C GLN A 12 8.53 4.16 4.99
N LEU A 13 9.14 3.85 6.14
CA LEU A 13 8.44 3.80 7.43
C LEU A 13 7.88 5.17 7.82
N SER A 14 8.65 6.25 7.60
CA SER A 14 8.19 7.62 7.85
C SER A 14 6.97 7.98 6.99
N CYS A 15 6.98 7.63 5.70
CA CYS A 15 5.83 7.80 4.82
C CYS A 15 4.61 7.00 5.31
N PHE A 16 4.80 5.73 5.69
CA PHE A 16 3.70 4.90 6.21
C PHE A 16 3.10 5.45 7.51
N ARG A 17 3.94 5.99 8.40
CA ARG A 17 3.53 6.64 9.65
C ARG A 17 2.79 7.96 9.43
N MET A 18 2.93 8.56 8.26
CA MET A 18 2.28 9.81 7.85
C MET A 18 1.24 9.59 6.73
N ARG A 19 0.76 8.35 6.55
CA ARG A 19 -0.14 7.95 5.45
C ARG A 19 -1.41 8.80 5.36
N GLU A 20 -1.86 9.37 6.48
CA GLU A 20 -3.02 10.27 6.56
C GLU A 20 -2.80 11.61 5.85
N LYS A 21 -1.55 12.01 5.64
CA LYS A 21 -1.22 13.28 4.96
C LYS A 21 -1.35 13.18 3.45
N PHE A 22 -1.22 11.99 2.87
CA PHE A 22 -1.26 11.78 1.43
C PHE A 22 -2.71 11.73 0.91
N ASP A 23 -2.93 12.24 -0.30
CA ASP A 23 -4.24 12.22 -0.96
C ASP A 23 -4.58 10.87 -1.59
N LEU A 24 -3.56 10.05 -1.83
CA LEU A 24 -3.66 8.73 -2.42
C LEU A 24 -2.66 7.80 -1.73
N VAL A 25 -3.14 6.61 -1.35
CA VAL A 25 -2.32 5.50 -0.89
C VAL A 25 -2.50 4.36 -1.88
N VAL A 26 -1.40 3.90 -2.47
CA VAL A 26 -1.39 2.75 -3.38
C VAL A 26 -0.72 1.58 -2.68
N MET A 27 -1.37 0.42 -2.71
CA MET A 27 -0.83 -0.84 -2.22
C MET A 27 -0.52 -1.73 -3.42
N TYR A 28 0.57 -2.48 -3.30
CA TYR A 28 0.98 -3.41 -4.33
C TYR A 28 1.71 -4.58 -3.67
N ASP A 29 1.69 -5.72 -4.35
CA ASP A 29 2.56 -6.85 -4.09
C ASP A 29 3.34 -7.17 -5.37
N ASN A 30 3.80 -8.42 -5.51
CA ASN A 30 4.63 -8.75 -6.65
C ASN A 30 3.87 -8.69 -7.99
N SER A 31 2.66 -9.28 -8.05
CA SER A 31 1.95 -9.51 -9.32
C SER A 31 0.43 -9.67 -9.25
N SER A 32 -0.20 -9.45 -8.09
CA SER A 32 -1.65 -9.66 -7.96
C SER A 32 -2.43 -8.73 -8.89
N THR A 33 -3.54 -9.24 -9.44
CA THR A 33 -4.46 -8.49 -10.31
C THR A 33 -5.86 -8.31 -9.71
N SER A 34 -6.14 -8.99 -8.60
CA SER A 34 -7.42 -8.95 -7.88
C SER A 34 -7.22 -8.65 -6.39
N PHE A 35 -8.29 -8.17 -5.76
CA PHE A 35 -8.34 -7.83 -4.34
C PHE A 35 -9.21 -8.84 -3.57
N ASP A 36 -8.78 -10.09 -3.60
CA ASP A 36 -9.58 -11.19 -3.06
C ASP A 36 -9.65 -11.11 -1.53
N ARG A 37 -10.85 -11.38 -0.98
CA ARG A 37 -11.04 -11.39 0.48
C ARG A 37 -10.10 -12.41 1.12
N GLY A 38 -9.42 -11.98 2.17
CA GLY A 38 -8.43 -12.79 2.88
C GLY A 38 -7.03 -12.82 2.25
N SER A 39 -6.82 -12.22 1.07
CA SER A 39 -5.48 -12.00 0.55
C SER A 39 -4.68 -11.07 1.48
N PRO A 40 -3.33 -11.15 1.50
CA PRO A 40 -2.51 -10.26 2.33
C PRO A 40 -2.78 -8.77 2.06
N LEU A 41 -3.01 -8.40 0.79
CA LEU A 41 -3.37 -7.03 0.42
C LEU A 41 -4.74 -6.63 0.99
N TYR A 42 -5.73 -7.53 0.94
CA TYR A 42 -7.05 -7.28 1.53
C TYR A 42 -6.97 -7.12 3.06
N VAL A 43 -6.20 -7.97 3.74
CA VAL A 43 -5.97 -7.84 5.19
C VAL A 43 -5.32 -6.50 5.52
N LEU A 44 -4.34 -6.05 4.71
CA LEU A 44 -3.71 -4.74 4.89
C LEU A 44 -4.72 -3.59 4.72
N TYR A 45 -5.55 -3.64 3.67
CA TYR A 45 -6.62 -2.67 3.45
C TYR A 45 -7.56 -2.57 4.63
N GLU A 46 -7.98 -3.70 5.19
CA GLU A 46 -8.83 -3.70 6.37
C GLU A 46 -8.13 -3.06 7.57
N ALA A 47 -6.86 -3.40 7.79
CA ALA A 47 -6.09 -2.93 8.93
C ALA A 47 -5.79 -1.42 8.89
N ILE A 48 -5.62 -0.82 7.70
CA ILE A 48 -5.24 0.60 7.55
C ILE A 48 -6.40 1.51 7.17
N TYR A 49 -7.53 0.96 6.72
CA TYR A 49 -8.67 1.74 6.25
C TYR A 49 -9.99 1.33 6.91
N THR A 50 -10.52 0.13 6.66
CA THR A 50 -11.93 -0.17 7.04
C THR A 50 -12.12 -0.43 8.54
N THR A 51 -11.19 -1.12 9.19
CA THR A 51 -11.24 -1.43 10.63
C THR A 51 -10.39 -0.49 11.47
N TYR A 52 -9.69 0.45 10.81
CA TYR A 52 -8.81 1.40 11.47
C TYR A 52 -9.61 2.50 12.18
N THR A 53 -9.44 2.61 13.50
CA THR A 53 -10.13 3.58 14.37
C THR A 53 -9.20 4.63 14.99
N GLY A 54 -7.94 4.68 14.55
CA GLY A 54 -6.94 5.61 15.09
C GLY A 54 -6.93 6.98 14.39
N PRO A 55 -5.98 7.87 14.76
CA PRO A 55 -5.92 9.24 14.23
C PRO A 55 -5.42 9.35 12.79
N LYS A 56 -4.89 8.26 12.20
CA LYS A 56 -4.30 8.25 10.85
C LYS A 56 -5.29 7.79 9.76
N THR A 57 -6.51 8.30 9.80
CA THR A 57 -7.54 7.95 8.83
C THR A 57 -7.18 8.45 7.43
N LEU A 58 -7.27 7.58 6.44
CA LEU A 58 -6.96 7.94 5.06
C LEU A 58 -8.09 8.78 4.46
N LYS A 59 -7.73 9.77 3.64
CA LYS A 59 -8.68 10.65 2.95
C LYS A 59 -9.55 9.90 1.92
N ARG A 60 -9.05 8.80 1.37
CA ARG A 60 -9.69 7.96 0.35
C ARG A 60 -9.36 6.48 0.59
N PRO A 61 -10.18 5.54 0.09
CA PRO A 61 -9.82 4.12 0.09
C PRO A 61 -8.46 3.91 -0.59
N PRO A 62 -7.56 3.09 -0.01
CA PRO A 62 -6.34 2.67 -0.70
C PRO A 62 -6.65 2.02 -2.04
N MET A 63 -5.84 2.30 -3.05
CA MET A 63 -5.95 1.70 -4.37
C MET A 63 -4.93 0.58 -4.55
N MET A 64 -5.25 -0.38 -5.41
CA MET A 64 -4.35 -1.47 -5.77
C MET A 64 -3.62 -1.15 -7.08
N LEU A 65 -2.31 -1.37 -7.11
CA LEU A 65 -1.56 -1.41 -8.36
C LEU A 65 -1.77 -2.77 -9.02
N VAL A 66 -2.62 -2.81 -10.05
CA VAL A 66 -2.95 -4.05 -10.76
C VAL A 66 -1.71 -4.61 -11.45
N GLY A 67 -1.43 -5.89 -11.20
CA GLY A 67 -0.24 -6.59 -11.70
C GLY A 67 1.03 -6.30 -10.88
N GLY A 68 0.90 -5.62 -9.74
CA GLY A 68 1.99 -5.41 -8.80
C GLY A 68 3.20 -4.66 -9.36
N ILE A 69 4.33 -4.82 -8.69
CA ILE A 69 5.59 -4.17 -9.12
C ILE A 69 6.11 -4.75 -10.45
N GLU A 70 5.81 -6.02 -10.76
CA GLU A 70 6.24 -6.64 -12.01
C GLU A 70 5.60 -6.00 -13.24
N ALA A 71 4.28 -5.77 -13.21
CA ALA A 71 3.59 -5.08 -14.30
C ALA A 71 4.10 -3.65 -14.45
N TRP A 72 4.27 -2.93 -13.34
CA TRP A 72 4.80 -1.57 -13.37
C TRP A 72 6.22 -1.51 -13.97
N ARG A 73 7.11 -2.44 -13.58
CA ARG A 73 8.47 -2.51 -14.15
C ARG A 73 8.47 -2.85 -15.63
N ARG A 74 7.60 -3.76 -16.07
CA ARG A 74 7.46 -4.11 -17.48
C ARG A 74 7.00 -2.90 -18.31
N ASP A 75 6.03 -2.15 -17.81
CA ASP A 75 5.35 -1.11 -18.59
C ASP A 75 6.08 0.25 -18.50
N PHE A 76 6.77 0.52 -17.38
CA PHE A 76 7.41 1.82 -17.09
C PHE A 76 8.87 1.74 -16.64
N GLY A 77 9.38 0.57 -16.24
CA GLY A 77 10.74 0.43 -15.70
C GLY A 77 11.86 0.73 -16.69
N ALA A 78 11.56 0.76 -18.00
CA ALA A 78 12.50 1.21 -19.03
C ALA A 78 12.61 2.75 -19.11
N ALA A 79 11.65 3.50 -18.56
CA ALA A 79 11.62 4.96 -18.60
C ALA A 79 12.42 5.63 -17.46
N GLU A 80 12.98 4.84 -16.52
CA GLU A 80 13.79 5.33 -15.39
C GLU A 80 15.32 5.26 -15.63
N LEU A 81 15.77 5.15 -16.90
CA LEU A 81 17.20 5.21 -17.28
C LEU A 81 17.59 6.58 -17.86
#